data_AF-A0A7R9V5N1-F1
#
_entry.id   AF-A0A7R9V5N1-F1
#
_cell.length_a   1.000
_cell.length_b   1.000
_cell.length_c   1.000
_cell.angle_alpha   90.00
_cell.angle_beta   90.00
_cell.angle_gamma   90.00
#
_symmetry.space_group_name_H-M   'P 1'
#
loop_
_entity.id
_entity.type
_entity.pdbx_description
1 polymer ?
#
loop_
_entity_poly.entity_id
_entity_poly.type
_entity_poly.pdbx_seq_one_letter_code
_entity_poly.pdbx_strand_id
1 'polypeptide(L)'
;RGPPSLGSRGGPLRQHSPGVALGSGGGGQAQLHGGDDGGYGAPSSADFSVRMERLASFKSFIDRRGEGASSRNSIGDFIASAADTLQSIFPAVRHGSFCLLSTNGASVHVYTFLGEGSQVQPRNLSVNSPANLVHHVLRSGEPVFVDDAAAVAGTYPDVQLMLDVFELRSVGLLPLVVHGQVLGVLRLGFASPARWDAAQKMLAGQLASVLCSSTHMGSVACGRAAAGEGAGEGAGLGWSGGGAA
;
A
#
# COMPACT_ATOMS: atom_id res chain seq x y z
N ARG A 1 -4.73 -33.34 50.94
CA ARG A 1 -5.68 -33.34 49.81
C ARG A 1 -4.84 -33.38 48.54
N GLY A 2 -4.72 -34.55 47.91
CA GLY A 2 -3.89 -34.76 46.72
C GLY A 2 -4.62 -34.35 45.42
N PRO A 3 -3.90 -34.20 44.30
CA PRO A 3 -4.50 -33.85 43.00
C PRO A 3 -5.12 -35.09 42.32
N PRO A 4 -6.15 -34.92 41.47
CA PRO A 4 -6.74 -36.01 40.72
C PRO A 4 -5.94 -36.36 39.47
N SER A 5 -5.72 -37.66 39.29
CA SER A 5 -5.13 -38.33 38.14
C SER A 5 -6.05 -38.33 36.92
N LEU A 6 -5.54 -37.90 35.76
CA LEU A 6 -6.19 -38.04 34.45
C LEU A 6 -5.92 -39.43 33.87
N GLY A 7 -6.99 -40.19 33.66
CA GLY A 7 -6.96 -41.53 33.09
C GLY A 7 -6.78 -41.52 31.57
N SER A 8 -5.79 -42.26 31.10
CA SER A 8 -5.61 -42.64 29.70
C SER A 8 -6.66 -43.66 29.27
N ARG A 9 -7.37 -43.39 28.18
CA ARG A 9 -8.12 -44.40 27.42
C ARG A 9 -7.59 -44.43 25.98
N GLY A 10 -6.79 -45.46 25.70
CA GLY A 10 -6.48 -45.89 24.34
C GLY A 10 -7.63 -46.71 23.76
N GLY A 11 -7.88 -46.52 22.47
CA GLY A 11 -8.76 -47.35 21.64
C GLY A 11 -8.12 -47.52 20.25
N PRO A 12 -8.23 -48.69 19.61
CA PRO A 12 -7.40 -49.07 18.46
C PRO A 12 -7.93 -48.49 17.14
N LEU A 13 -7.03 -47.90 16.35
CA LEU A 13 -7.27 -47.55 14.95
C LEU A 13 -7.23 -48.82 14.09
N ARG A 14 -8.39 -49.20 13.56
CA ARG A 14 -8.57 -50.25 12.55
C ARG A 14 -7.92 -49.82 11.23
N GLN A 15 -7.08 -50.70 10.70
CA GLN A 15 -6.60 -50.70 9.33
C GLN A 15 -7.74 -51.11 8.39
N HIS A 16 -7.94 -50.36 7.31
CA HIS A 16 -8.58 -50.83 6.08
C HIS A 16 -7.98 -50.07 4.88
N SER A 17 -7.12 -50.75 4.12
CA SER A 17 -6.97 -50.53 2.67
C SER A 17 -8.04 -51.36 1.95
N PRO A 18 -8.67 -50.84 0.87
CA PRO A 18 -8.23 -51.15 -0.50
C PRO A 18 -8.47 -49.94 -1.44
N GLY A 19 -8.06 -49.88 -2.70
CA GLY A 19 -7.50 -50.83 -3.63
C GLY A 19 -7.13 -50.05 -4.90
N VAL A 20 -6.12 -50.55 -5.60
CA VAL A 20 -5.61 -50.01 -6.86
C VAL A 20 -6.62 -50.35 -7.97
N ALA A 21 -7.12 -49.33 -8.66
CA ALA A 21 -7.82 -49.47 -9.93
C ALA A 21 -7.03 -48.71 -11.00
N LEU A 22 -6.37 -49.47 -11.87
CA LEU A 22 -5.77 -49.02 -13.12
C LEU A 22 -6.91 -48.75 -14.11
N GLY A 23 -7.13 -47.48 -14.42
CA GLY A 23 -8.01 -47.02 -15.49
C GLY A 23 -7.20 -46.29 -16.56
N SER A 24 -6.83 -47.01 -17.61
CA SER A 24 -6.36 -46.44 -18.87
C SER A 24 -7.55 -45.80 -19.60
N GLY A 25 -7.42 -44.53 -20.01
CA GLY A 25 -8.39 -43.95 -20.92
C GLY A 25 -8.27 -42.44 -21.10
N GLY A 26 -8.01 -42.02 -22.34
CA GLY A 26 -8.39 -40.68 -22.80
C GLY A 26 -7.24 -39.68 -22.96
N GLY A 27 -6.51 -39.80 -24.07
CA GLY A 27 -5.76 -38.68 -24.62
C GLY A 27 -6.72 -37.55 -25.02
N GLY A 28 -6.84 -36.55 -24.16
CA GLY A 28 -7.36 -35.24 -24.52
C GLY A 28 -6.19 -34.29 -24.60
N GLN A 29 -5.86 -33.85 -25.82
CA GLN A 29 -4.94 -32.75 -26.04
C GLN A 29 -5.47 -31.53 -25.28
N ALA A 30 -4.89 -31.24 -24.12
CA ALA A 30 -5.02 -29.94 -23.49
C ALA A 30 -4.25 -28.97 -24.39
N GLN A 31 -5.01 -28.34 -25.28
CA GLN A 31 -4.59 -27.19 -26.05
C GLN A 31 -4.31 -26.08 -25.04
N LEU A 32 -3.09 -26.04 -24.54
CA LEU A 32 -2.55 -24.92 -23.79
C LEU A 32 -2.70 -23.72 -24.71
N HIS A 33 -3.75 -22.93 -24.47
CA HIS A 33 -3.86 -21.58 -25.00
C HIS A 33 -2.57 -20.89 -24.59
N GLY A 34 -1.71 -20.62 -25.58
CA GLY A 34 -0.61 -19.71 -25.42
C GLY A 34 -1.20 -18.42 -24.92
N GLY A 35 -0.99 -18.16 -23.62
CA GLY A 35 -1.26 -16.87 -23.03
C GLY A 35 -0.51 -15.87 -23.90
N ASP A 36 -1.25 -14.88 -24.37
CA ASP A 36 -0.70 -13.68 -24.97
C ASP A 36 0.26 -13.10 -23.93
N ASP A 37 1.52 -13.51 -24.00
CA ASP A 37 2.65 -12.91 -23.33
C ASP A 37 2.79 -11.53 -23.96
N GLY A 38 1.86 -10.64 -23.58
CA GLY A 38 1.81 -9.25 -23.95
C GLY A 38 3.03 -8.58 -23.34
N GLY A 39 4.18 -8.85 -23.95
CA GLY A 39 5.42 -8.13 -23.81
C GLY A 39 5.10 -6.72 -24.23
N TYR A 40 4.79 -5.89 -23.24
CA TYR A 40 4.73 -4.46 -23.42
C TYR A 40 6.15 -4.05 -23.83
N GLY A 41 6.39 -3.95 -25.13
CA GLY A 41 7.55 -3.25 -25.65
C GLY A 41 7.59 -1.85 -25.04
N ALA A 42 8.79 -1.29 -24.93
CA ALA A 42 8.98 0.06 -24.39
C ALA A 42 7.90 1.00 -24.94
N PRO A 43 7.18 1.73 -24.07
CA PRO A 43 6.05 2.53 -24.49
C PRO A 43 6.49 3.47 -25.61
N SER A 44 5.73 3.49 -26.71
CA SER A 44 6.04 4.43 -27.79
C SER A 44 5.98 5.86 -27.25
N SER A 45 6.75 6.77 -27.83
CA SER A 45 6.72 8.18 -27.41
C SER A 45 5.30 8.78 -27.43
N ALA A 46 4.43 8.31 -28.33
CA ALA A 46 3.03 8.75 -28.40
C ALA A 46 2.20 8.26 -27.20
N ASP A 47 2.36 7.01 -26.79
CA ASP A 47 1.69 6.44 -25.61
C ASP A 47 2.14 7.17 -24.33
N PHE A 48 3.42 7.47 -24.21
CA PHE A 48 3.94 8.28 -23.10
C PHE A 48 3.29 9.67 -23.03
N SER A 49 3.19 10.39 -24.16
CA SER A 49 2.56 11.72 -24.21
C SER A 49 1.09 11.70 -23.78
N VAL A 50 0.32 10.69 -24.21
CA VAL A 50 -1.09 10.53 -23.81
C VAL A 50 -1.21 10.31 -22.30
N ARG A 51 -0.30 9.51 -21.71
CA ARG A 51 -0.25 9.28 -20.26
C ARG A 51 0.10 10.56 -19.49
N MET A 52 1.00 11.38 -20.03
CA MET A 52 1.34 12.69 -19.45
C MET A 52 0.17 13.67 -19.49
N GLU A 53 -0.58 13.70 -20.59
CA GLU A 53 -1.78 14.53 -20.72
C GLU A 53 -2.86 14.13 -19.70
N ARG A 54 -3.05 12.83 -19.50
CA ARG A 54 -3.94 12.28 -18.46
C ARG A 54 -3.50 12.71 -17.06
N LEU A 55 -2.20 12.65 -16.78
CA LEU A 55 -1.65 13.12 -15.51
C LEU A 55 -1.86 14.63 -15.29
N ALA A 56 -1.64 15.44 -16.33
CA ALA A 56 -1.88 16.88 -16.28
C ALA A 56 -3.37 17.21 -16.04
N SER A 57 -4.27 16.47 -16.69
CA SER A 57 -5.73 16.59 -16.50
C SER A 57 -6.14 16.25 -15.07
N PHE A 58 -5.55 15.20 -14.50
CA PHE A 58 -5.78 14.81 -13.10
C PHE A 58 -5.24 15.86 -12.12
N LYS A 59 -4.07 16.44 -12.38
CA LYS A 59 -3.56 17.55 -11.56
C LYS A 59 -4.53 18.74 -11.57
N SER A 60 -5.02 19.15 -12.73
CA SER A 60 -6.00 20.23 -12.85
C SER A 60 -7.33 19.90 -12.16
N PHE A 61 -7.73 18.63 -12.11
CA PHE A 61 -8.88 18.17 -11.33
C PHE A 61 -8.63 18.32 -9.82
N ILE A 62 -7.45 17.92 -9.35
CA ILE A 62 -7.01 18.08 -7.96
C ILE A 62 -6.98 19.56 -7.55
N ASP A 63 -6.35 20.43 -8.35
CA ASP A 63 -6.18 21.84 -8.03
C ASP A 63 -7.54 22.55 -7.87
N ARG A 64 -8.47 22.27 -8.80
CA ARG A 64 -9.85 22.81 -8.74
C ARG A 64 -10.61 22.38 -7.49
N ARG A 65 -10.30 21.22 -6.90
CA ARG A 65 -10.89 20.81 -5.61
C ARG A 65 -10.34 21.62 -4.45
N GLY A 66 -9.05 21.97 -4.48
CA GLY A 66 -8.41 22.77 -3.43
C GLY A 66 -8.98 24.20 -3.31
N GLU A 67 -9.44 24.78 -4.41
CA GLU A 67 -9.92 26.17 -4.47
C GLU A 67 -11.36 26.36 -3.96
N GLY A 68 -12.13 25.28 -3.76
CA GLY A 68 -13.56 25.33 -3.45
C GLY A 68 -13.99 24.58 -2.19
N ALA A 69 -13.08 24.34 -1.23
CA ALA A 69 -13.22 23.42 -0.08
C ALA A 69 -14.36 23.70 0.94
N SER A 70 -15.35 24.49 0.58
CA SER A 70 -16.62 24.63 1.31
C SER A 70 -17.69 23.76 0.66
N SER A 71 -17.63 22.45 0.96
CA SER A 71 -18.76 21.48 1.04
C SER A 71 -18.55 20.13 0.33
N ARG A 72 -18.72 19.06 1.13
CA ARG A 72 -19.24 17.72 0.79
C ARG A 72 -18.56 16.81 -0.25
N ASN A 73 -17.47 17.18 -0.90
CA ASN A 73 -16.77 16.20 -1.74
C ASN A 73 -16.00 15.20 -0.86
N SER A 74 -16.44 13.96 -0.88
CA SER A 74 -15.98 12.92 0.05
C SER A 74 -14.61 12.41 -0.35
N ILE A 75 -13.83 11.93 0.63
CA ILE A 75 -12.59 11.16 0.38
C ILE A 75 -12.80 10.03 -0.65
N GLY A 76 -14.02 9.49 -0.74
CA GLY A 76 -14.42 8.49 -1.73
C GLY A 76 -14.36 9.00 -3.17
N ASP A 77 -14.78 10.23 -3.44
CA ASP A 77 -14.73 10.81 -4.79
C ASP A 77 -13.30 11.15 -5.22
N PHE A 78 -12.40 11.38 -4.26
CA PHE A 78 -10.97 11.51 -4.53
C PHE A 78 -10.37 10.14 -4.88
N ILE A 79 -10.65 9.15 -4.05
CA ILE A 79 -10.22 7.75 -4.22
C ILE A 79 -10.67 7.21 -5.59
N ALA A 80 -11.93 7.42 -5.98
CA ALA A 80 -12.45 6.97 -7.27
C ALA A 80 -11.71 7.64 -8.45
N SER A 81 -11.54 8.96 -8.41
CA SER A 81 -10.83 9.68 -9.48
C SER A 81 -9.35 9.32 -9.57
N ALA A 82 -8.70 9.07 -8.42
CA ALA A 82 -7.33 8.58 -8.39
C ALA A 82 -7.21 7.18 -9.01
N ALA A 83 -8.15 6.29 -8.73
CA ALA A 83 -8.21 4.95 -9.33
C ALA A 83 -8.38 5.01 -10.85
N ASP A 84 -9.34 5.81 -11.34
CA ASP A 84 -9.59 5.99 -12.77
C ASP A 84 -8.34 6.53 -13.49
N THR A 85 -7.70 7.54 -12.90
CA THR A 85 -6.47 8.11 -13.45
C THR A 85 -5.34 7.08 -13.48
N LEU A 86 -5.21 6.28 -12.41
CA LEU A 86 -4.18 5.26 -12.33
C LEU A 86 -4.36 4.15 -13.37
N GLN A 87 -5.58 3.65 -13.55
CA GLN A 87 -5.88 2.68 -14.61
C GLN A 87 -5.62 3.29 -15.99
N SER A 88 -5.89 4.58 -16.14
CA SER A 88 -5.68 5.32 -17.38
C SER A 88 -4.18 5.51 -17.71
N ILE A 89 -3.32 5.73 -16.72
CA ILE A 89 -1.86 5.88 -16.91
C ILE A 89 -1.16 4.51 -16.99
N PHE A 90 -1.63 3.54 -16.21
CA PHE A 90 -1.09 2.18 -16.13
C PHE A 90 -2.21 1.16 -16.38
N PRO A 91 -2.57 0.87 -17.64
CA PRO A 91 -3.69 -0.04 -17.95
C PRO A 91 -3.54 -1.45 -17.37
N ALA A 92 -2.30 -1.89 -17.14
CA ALA A 92 -1.99 -3.20 -16.55
C ALA A 92 -1.95 -3.20 -15.02
N VAL A 93 -2.10 -2.05 -14.35
CA VAL A 93 -2.10 -1.99 -12.89
C VAL A 93 -3.30 -2.76 -12.35
N ARG A 94 -3.06 -3.62 -11.37
CA ARG A 94 -4.08 -4.48 -10.74
C ARG A 94 -4.37 -4.06 -9.31
N HIS A 95 -3.40 -3.41 -8.68
CA HIS A 95 -3.52 -2.94 -7.31
C HIS A 95 -2.96 -1.52 -7.17
N GLY A 96 -3.71 -0.67 -6.50
CA GLY A 96 -3.33 0.70 -6.18
C GLY A 96 -3.78 1.05 -4.77
N SER A 97 -2.84 1.47 -3.93
CA SER A 97 -3.14 1.90 -2.56
C SER A 97 -2.29 3.08 -2.09
N PHE A 98 -2.89 3.89 -1.21
CA PHE A 98 -2.18 4.89 -0.42
C PHE A 98 -1.90 4.33 0.97
N CYS A 99 -0.67 4.46 1.42
CA CYS A 99 -0.23 4.12 2.76
C CYS A 99 0.11 5.43 3.47
N LEU A 100 -0.85 6.05 4.15
CA LEU A 100 -0.66 7.35 4.80
C LEU A 100 -0.18 7.16 6.24
N LEU A 101 0.87 7.88 6.62
CA LEU A 101 1.31 7.91 8.02
C LEU A 101 0.23 8.53 8.89
N SER A 102 -0.08 7.86 10.00
CA SER A 102 -0.85 8.46 11.07
C SER A 102 -0.08 9.63 11.70
N THR A 103 -0.80 10.54 12.32
CA THR A 103 -0.24 11.77 12.92
C THR A 103 0.80 11.51 14.01
N ASN A 104 0.77 10.34 14.65
CA ASN A 104 1.76 9.94 15.66
C ASN A 104 2.97 9.18 15.07
N GLY A 105 2.99 8.94 13.75
CA GLY A 105 4.03 8.18 13.05
C GLY A 105 4.10 6.68 13.38
N ALA A 106 3.27 6.18 14.30
CA ALA A 106 3.35 4.80 14.80
C ALA A 106 2.60 3.80 13.92
N SER A 107 1.65 4.29 13.11
CA SER A 107 0.83 3.47 12.22
C SER A 107 0.69 4.08 10.84
N VAL A 108 0.33 3.24 9.87
CA VAL A 108 -0.02 3.61 8.51
C VAL A 108 -1.45 3.20 8.25
N HIS A 109 -2.24 4.13 7.71
CA HIS A 109 -3.57 3.91 7.19
C HIS A 109 -3.47 3.53 5.72
N VAL A 110 -3.91 2.32 5.37
CA VAL A 110 -3.88 1.81 4.00
C VAL A 110 -5.25 2.00 3.35
N TYR A 111 -5.31 2.84 2.33
CA TYR A 111 -6.48 3.08 1.49
C TYR A 111 -6.26 2.41 0.14
N THR A 112 -6.88 1.25 -0.07
CA THR A 112 -6.88 0.58 -1.37
C THR A 112 -7.97 1.19 -2.23
N PHE A 113 -7.60 1.70 -3.40
CA PHE A 113 -8.53 2.34 -4.33
C PHE A 113 -8.64 1.58 -5.66
N LEU A 114 -7.72 0.66 -5.93
CA LEU A 114 -7.76 -0.22 -7.10
C LEU A 114 -7.35 -1.64 -6.70
N GLY A 115 -8.10 -2.64 -7.20
CA GLY A 115 -7.89 -4.07 -6.95
C GLY A 115 -8.88 -4.68 -5.95
N GLU A 116 -8.73 -5.98 -5.69
CA GLU A 116 -9.53 -6.67 -4.66
C GLU A 116 -9.31 -6.02 -3.29
N GLY A 117 -10.42 -5.81 -2.57
CA GLY A 117 -10.38 -5.12 -1.29
C GLY A 117 -10.29 -3.60 -1.38
N SER A 118 -10.71 -2.98 -2.50
CA SER A 118 -11.10 -1.57 -2.51
C SER A 118 -12.13 -1.35 -1.40
N GLN A 119 -11.70 -0.70 -0.32
CA GLN A 119 -12.49 -0.52 0.89
C GLN A 119 -12.48 0.95 1.27
N VAL A 120 -13.65 1.44 1.65
CA VAL A 120 -13.81 2.81 2.16
C VAL A 120 -13.13 2.98 3.52
N GLN A 121 -12.98 1.89 4.30
CA GLN A 121 -12.31 1.93 5.60
C GLN A 121 -10.82 1.55 5.47
N PRO A 122 -9.90 2.38 5.99
CA PRO A 122 -8.48 2.08 5.93
C PRO A 122 -8.13 0.92 6.86
N ARG A 123 -7.19 0.08 6.42
CA ARG A 123 -6.54 -0.89 7.32
C ARG A 123 -5.38 -0.22 8.04
N ASN A 124 -5.23 -0.50 9.33
CA ASN A 124 -4.09 0.00 10.12
C ASN A 124 -2.96 -1.01 10.10
N LEU A 125 -1.78 -0.58 9.65
CA LEU A 125 -0.55 -1.36 9.73
C LEU A 125 0.40 -0.69 10.71
N SER A 126 1.08 -1.47 11.54
CA SER A 126 2.15 -0.95 12.38
C SER A 126 3.38 -0.65 11.52
N VAL A 127 3.96 0.54 11.71
CA VAL A 127 5.13 1.01 10.97
C VAL A 127 6.43 0.43 11.53
N ASN A 128 6.41 -0.04 12.78
CA ASN A 128 7.61 -0.43 13.53
C ASN A 128 8.18 -1.82 13.17
N SER A 129 7.75 -2.43 12.07
CA SER A 129 8.39 -3.64 11.56
C SER A 129 9.44 -3.26 10.52
N PRO A 130 10.75 -3.29 10.85
CA PRO A 130 11.81 -2.90 9.93
C PRO A 130 11.90 -3.79 8.69
N ALA A 131 11.21 -4.94 8.70
CA ALA A 131 11.14 -5.88 7.60
C ALA A 131 10.07 -5.55 6.54
N ASN A 132 9.38 -4.40 6.61
CA ASN A 132 8.37 -4.01 5.61
C ASN A 132 8.94 -3.02 4.58
N LEU A 133 8.69 -3.23 3.29
CA LEU A 133 9.10 -2.30 2.23
C LEU A 133 8.47 -0.92 2.39
N VAL A 134 7.22 -0.83 2.87
CA VAL A 134 6.61 0.46 3.19
C VAL A 134 7.45 1.24 4.20
N HIS A 135 7.89 0.58 5.28
CA HIS A 135 8.74 1.22 6.29
C HIS A 135 10.08 1.67 5.70
N HIS A 136 10.67 0.87 4.81
CA HIS A 136 11.88 1.24 4.10
C HIS A 136 11.71 2.54 3.29
N VAL A 137 10.65 2.66 2.50
CA VAL A 137 10.36 3.88 1.70
C VAL A 137 10.05 5.07 2.61
N LEU A 138 9.27 4.88 3.67
CA LEU A 138 8.96 5.94 4.63
C LEU A 138 10.22 6.52 5.29
N ARG A 139 11.19 5.67 5.63
CA ARG A 139 12.44 6.08 6.28
C ARG A 139 13.45 6.69 5.31
N SER A 140 13.63 6.07 4.14
CA SER A 140 14.62 6.50 3.17
C SER A 140 14.18 7.73 2.38
N GLY A 141 12.87 7.88 2.17
CA GLY A 141 12.33 8.85 1.23
C GLY A 141 12.64 8.51 -0.23
N GLU A 142 13.10 7.28 -0.51
CA GLU A 142 13.47 6.82 -1.84
C GLU A 142 12.45 5.81 -2.38
N PRO A 143 12.10 5.87 -3.68
CA PRO A 143 11.21 4.90 -4.28
C PRO A 143 11.87 3.52 -4.38
N VAL A 144 11.08 2.46 -4.19
CA VAL A 144 11.50 1.07 -4.36
C VAL A 144 10.65 0.41 -5.43
N PHE A 145 11.32 -0.26 -6.38
CA PHE A 145 10.68 -1.02 -7.44
C PHE A 145 11.15 -2.47 -7.38
N VAL A 146 10.19 -3.39 -7.29
CA VAL A 146 10.42 -4.84 -7.29
C VAL A 146 9.85 -5.39 -8.59
N ASP A 147 10.74 -5.84 -9.46
CA ASP A 147 10.37 -6.40 -10.76
C ASP A 147 9.77 -7.80 -10.67
N ASP A 148 10.18 -8.61 -9.69
CA ASP A 148 9.51 -9.88 -9.38
C ASP A 148 9.35 -10.07 -7.87
N ALA A 149 8.12 -10.00 -7.38
CA ALA A 149 7.76 -10.22 -5.99
C ALA A 149 8.14 -11.63 -5.52
N ALA A 150 8.08 -12.62 -6.42
CA ALA A 150 8.47 -14.00 -6.10
C ALA A 150 9.99 -14.12 -5.82
N ALA A 151 10.82 -13.27 -6.43
CA ALA A 151 12.27 -13.29 -6.23
C ALA A 151 12.70 -12.73 -4.87
N VAL A 152 11.85 -11.94 -4.22
CA VAL A 152 12.11 -11.33 -2.90
C VAL A 152 11.14 -11.82 -1.82
N ALA A 153 10.28 -12.78 -2.17
CA ALA A 153 9.38 -13.47 -1.27
C ALA A 153 10.14 -14.01 -0.06
N GLY A 154 9.54 -13.93 1.14
CA GLY A 154 10.18 -14.29 2.40
C GLY A 154 11.16 -13.28 3.00
N THR A 155 11.68 -12.31 2.23
CA THR A 155 12.53 -11.22 2.78
C THR A 155 11.69 -10.13 3.42
N TYR A 156 10.57 -9.80 2.78
CA TYR A 156 9.65 -8.74 3.21
C TYR A 156 8.24 -9.33 3.39
N PRO A 157 7.69 -9.37 4.62
CA PRO A 157 6.35 -9.93 4.87
C PRO A 157 5.24 -9.23 4.09
N ASP A 158 5.36 -7.92 3.85
CA ASP A 158 4.38 -7.17 3.05
C ASP A 158 4.44 -7.55 1.56
N VAL A 159 5.61 -7.94 1.03
CA VAL A 159 5.72 -8.48 -0.34
C VAL A 159 5.17 -9.89 -0.43
N GLN A 160 5.39 -10.73 0.58
CA GLN A 160 4.79 -12.05 0.63
C GLN A 160 3.26 -11.97 0.58
N LEU A 161 2.67 -11.06 1.37
CA LEU A 161 1.23 -10.79 1.32
C LEU A 161 0.77 -10.36 -0.08
N MET A 162 1.55 -9.53 -0.77
CA MET A 162 1.24 -9.07 -2.13
C MET A 162 1.26 -10.20 -3.15
N LEU A 163 2.19 -11.13 -3.01
CA LEU A 163 2.28 -12.31 -3.86
C LEU A 163 1.14 -13.29 -3.58
N ASP A 164 0.91 -13.65 -2.32
CA ASP A 164 0.02 -14.75 -1.96
C ASP A 164 -1.46 -14.36 -1.99
N VAL A 165 -1.79 -13.12 -1.60
CA VAL A 165 -3.18 -12.68 -1.44
C VAL A 165 -3.65 -11.86 -2.63
N PHE A 166 -2.79 -11.02 -3.20
CA PHE A 166 -3.15 -10.14 -4.30
C PHE A 166 -2.64 -10.64 -5.66
N GLU A 167 -1.95 -11.79 -5.68
CA GLU A 167 -1.36 -12.39 -6.90
C GLU A 167 -0.47 -11.42 -7.68
N LEU A 168 0.18 -10.50 -6.97
CA LEU A 168 1.03 -9.47 -7.58
C LEU A 168 2.43 -10.03 -7.80
N ARG A 169 2.93 -9.82 -9.02
CA ARG A 169 4.27 -10.24 -9.44
C ARG A 169 5.24 -9.08 -9.55
N SER A 170 4.80 -7.84 -9.68
CA SER A 170 5.71 -6.68 -9.56
C SER A 170 5.04 -5.55 -8.81
N VAL A 171 5.84 -4.82 -8.03
CA VAL A 171 5.34 -3.77 -7.14
C VAL A 171 6.26 -2.56 -7.12
N GLY A 172 5.68 -1.37 -7.10
CA GLY A 172 6.39 -0.10 -6.99
C GLY A 172 5.84 0.66 -5.79
N LEU A 173 6.74 1.10 -4.93
CA LEU A 173 6.45 1.88 -3.74
C LEU A 173 7.13 3.23 -3.89
N LEU A 174 6.34 4.30 -3.89
CA LEU A 174 6.85 5.64 -4.10
C LEU A 174 6.50 6.51 -2.89
N PRO A 175 7.45 7.30 -2.37
CA PRO A 175 7.18 8.19 -1.25
C PRO A 175 6.22 9.30 -1.69
N LEU A 176 5.26 9.60 -0.83
CA LEU A 176 4.38 10.76 -0.97
C LEU A 176 4.99 11.91 -0.18
N VAL A 177 5.68 12.82 -0.87
CA VAL A 177 6.47 13.90 -0.25
C VAL A 177 5.79 15.24 -0.40
N VAL A 178 5.62 15.96 0.72
CA VAL A 178 5.11 17.33 0.76
C VAL A 178 6.10 18.18 1.56
N HIS A 179 6.59 19.28 0.97
CA HIS A 179 7.58 20.18 1.60
C HIS A 179 8.81 19.46 2.19
N GLY A 180 9.29 18.41 1.51
CA GLY A 180 10.44 17.62 1.96
C GLY A 180 10.14 16.59 3.06
N GLN A 181 8.88 16.45 3.49
CA GLN A 181 8.45 15.45 4.46
C GLN A 181 7.67 14.32 3.78
N VAL A 182 8.02 13.07 4.11
CA VAL A 182 7.27 11.89 3.63
C VAL A 182 5.99 11.74 4.47
N LEU A 183 4.84 11.92 3.83
CA LEU A 183 3.51 11.75 4.44
C LEU A 183 2.97 10.33 4.30
N GLY A 184 3.55 9.55 3.39
CA GLY A 184 3.05 8.21 3.09
C GLY A 184 3.76 7.57 1.92
N VAL A 185 3.17 6.49 1.41
CA VAL A 185 3.65 5.73 0.25
C VAL A 185 2.51 5.46 -0.71
N LEU A 186 2.71 5.77 -1.99
CA LEU A 186 1.90 5.26 -3.10
C LEU A 186 2.41 3.87 -3.46
N ARG A 187 1.51 2.89 -3.48
CA ARG A 187 1.83 1.52 -3.89
C ARG A 187 1.08 1.17 -5.16
N LEU A 188 1.81 0.65 -6.14
CA LEU A 188 1.30 0.16 -7.42
C LEU A 188 1.72 -1.29 -7.61
N GLY A 189 0.80 -2.15 -8.03
CA GLY A 189 1.04 -3.58 -8.19
C GLY A 189 0.50 -4.13 -9.51
N PHE A 190 1.24 -5.05 -10.11
CA PHE A 190 0.89 -5.71 -11.37
C PHE A 190 0.98 -7.23 -11.21
N ALA A 191 0.15 -7.97 -11.96
CA ALA A 191 0.14 -9.44 -11.94
C ALA A 191 1.25 -10.09 -12.80
N SER A 192 2.01 -9.29 -13.57
CA SER A 192 3.15 -9.78 -14.37
C SER A 192 4.48 -9.28 -13.78
N PRO A 193 5.57 -10.05 -13.92
CA PRO A 193 6.91 -9.56 -13.57
C PRO A 193 7.41 -8.49 -14.57
N ALA A 194 8.49 -7.80 -14.19
CA ALA A 194 9.30 -6.86 -15.00
C ALA A 194 8.52 -5.66 -15.59
N ARG A 195 7.77 -4.94 -14.75
CA ARG A 195 6.93 -3.80 -15.16
C ARG A 195 7.50 -2.42 -14.83
N TRP A 196 8.80 -2.30 -14.55
CA TRP A 196 9.41 -1.02 -14.16
C TRP A 196 10.60 -0.61 -15.03
N ASP A 197 10.33 -0.27 -16.29
CA ASP A 197 11.28 0.47 -17.11
C ASP A 197 11.46 1.92 -16.62
N ALA A 198 12.42 2.64 -17.22
CA ALA A 198 12.73 4.02 -16.84
C ALA A 198 11.53 4.98 -17.03
N ALA A 199 10.74 4.80 -18.09
CA ALA A 199 9.58 5.65 -18.37
C ALA A 199 8.44 5.40 -17.38
N GLN A 200 8.20 4.15 -17.02
CA GLN A 200 7.22 3.74 -16.01
C GLN A 200 7.61 4.26 -14.62
N LYS A 201 8.88 4.15 -14.24
CA LYS A 201 9.40 4.72 -12.98
C LYS A 201 9.22 6.23 -12.94
N MET A 202 9.52 6.93 -14.03
CA MET A 202 9.33 8.38 -14.15
C MET A 202 7.85 8.77 -14.01
N LEU A 203 6.95 8.12 -14.76
CA LEU A 203 5.51 8.37 -14.70
C LEU A 203 4.94 8.13 -13.30
N ALA A 204 5.36 7.04 -12.65
CA ALA A 204 4.92 6.74 -11.30
C ALA A 204 5.38 7.81 -10.30
N GLY A 205 6.63 8.29 -10.43
CA GLY A 205 7.16 9.38 -9.61
C GLY A 205 6.40 10.69 -9.79
N GLN A 206 6.07 11.05 -11.03
CA GLN A 206 5.28 12.25 -11.31
C GLN A 206 3.85 12.13 -10.77
N LEU A 207 3.25 10.95 -10.88
CA LEU A 207 1.95 10.70 -10.27
C LEU A 207 1.97 10.87 -8.76
N ALA A 208 2.96 10.29 -8.07
CA ALA A 208 3.14 10.47 -6.62
C ALA A 208 3.26 11.96 -6.25
N SER A 209 4.01 12.73 -7.04
CA SER A 209 4.17 14.18 -6.86
C SER A 209 2.85 14.95 -7.06
N VAL A 210 2.09 14.64 -8.12
CA VAL A 210 0.79 15.27 -8.39
C VAL A 210 -0.20 15.01 -7.27
N LEU A 211 -0.26 13.78 -6.76
CA LEU A 211 -1.09 13.44 -5.60
C LEU A 211 -0.73 14.30 -4.39
N CYS A 212 0.57 14.50 -4.14
CA CYS A 212 1.10 15.30 -3.02
C CYS A 212 0.84 16.79 -3.13
N SER A 213 0.78 17.34 -4.35
CA SER A 213 0.47 18.78 -4.52
C SER A 213 -0.95 19.16 -4.11
N SER A 214 -1.84 18.18 -3.87
CA SER A 214 -3.17 18.45 -3.34
C SER A 214 -3.11 18.88 -1.87
N THR A 215 -3.57 20.10 -1.59
CA THR A 215 -3.72 20.65 -0.23
C THR A 215 -4.53 19.76 0.72
N HIS A 216 -5.31 18.81 0.19
CA HIS A 216 -6.13 17.89 0.98
C HIS A 216 -5.36 16.77 1.68
N MET A 217 -4.26 16.25 1.13
CA MET A 217 -3.43 15.30 1.90
C MET A 217 -2.74 15.99 3.08
N GLY A 218 -2.37 17.26 2.90
CA GLY A 218 -1.88 18.11 3.97
C GLY A 218 -2.88 18.19 5.13
N SER A 219 -4.18 18.34 4.89
CA SER A 219 -5.18 18.40 5.97
C SER A 219 -5.40 17.05 6.69
N VAL A 220 -5.36 15.92 5.97
CA VAL A 220 -5.47 14.58 6.55
C VAL A 220 -4.27 14.25 7.45
N ALA A 221 -3.08 14.74 7.09
CA ALA A 221 -1.85 14.56 7.89
C ALA A 221 -1.63 15.64 8.96
N CYS A 222 -2.06 16.89 8.73
CA CYS A 222 -1.71 18.07 9.53
C CYS A 222 -2.75 18.44 10.59
N GLY A 223 -3.87 17.71 10.71
CA GLY A 223 -4.91 17.94 11.72
C GLY A 223 -4.47 17.87 13.20
N ARG A 224 -3.16 17.80 13.52
CA ARG A 224 -2.67 17.85 14.92
C ARG A 224 -1.31 18.49 15.18
N ALA A 225 -0.60 19.04 14.19
CA ALA A 225 0.64 19.78 14.49
C ALA A 225 0.36 21.04 15.35
N ALA A 226 -0.84 21.63 15.24
CA ALA A 226 -1.24 22.81 16.01
C ALA A 226 -1.76 22.53 17.45
N ALA A 227 -1.78 21.28 17.93
CA ALA A 227 -2.31 20.93 19.26
C ALA A 227 -1.28 20.32 20.22
N GLY A 228 0.02 20.34 19.86
CA GLY A 228 1.10 19.74 20.66
C GLY A 228 2.04 20.72 21.37
N GLU A 229 1.98 22.01 21.07
CA GLU A 229 2.85 23.05 21.67
C GLU A 229 2.06 23.86 22.69
N GLY A 230 1.79 23.26 23.86
CA GLY A 230 1.01 23.94 24.90
C GLY A 230 0.85 23.13 26.19
N ALA A 231 1.90 22.47 26.66
CA ALA A 231 1.92 21.87 27.99
C ALA A 231 3.36 21.73 28.49
N GLY A 232 3.96 22.85 28.92
CA GLY A 232 5.33 22.83 29.40
C GLY A 232 5.87 24.12 30.01
N GLU A 233 5.04 24.99 30.58
CA GLU A 233 5.56 26.08 31.41
C GLU A 233 4.58 26.42 32.53
N GLY A 234 4.92 26.01 33.75
CA GLY A 234 4.04 26.17 34.92
C GLY A 234 4.52 25.42 36.16
N ALA A 235 5.82 25.39 36.44
CA ALA A 235 6.30 25.10 37.78
C ALA A 235 6.65 26.43 38.44
N GLY A 236 5.71 26.91 39.26
CA GLY A 236 5.72 28.22 39.89
C GLY A 236 6.90 28.44 40.84
N LEU A 237 7.40 29.67 40.76
CA LEU A 237 8.14 30.35 41.81
C LEU A 237 7.17 30.85 42.89
N GLY A 238 7.62 30.80 44.16
CA GLY A 238 7.03 31.49 45.31
C GLY A 238 6.32 30.55 46.28
N TRP A 239 6.53 30.59 47.61
CA TRP A 239 6.97 31.70 48.44
C TRP A 239 7.26 31.22 49.88
N SER A 240 8.13 31.98 50.58
CA SER A 240 8.20 32.29 52.03
C SER A 240 8.17 31.13 53.05
N GLY A 241 9.13 30.99 53.95
CA GLY A 241 9.71 32.03 54.79
C GLY A 241 9.35 31.68 56.25
N GLY A 242 10.32 31.17 57.02
CA GLY A 242 10.10 30.79 58.41
C GLY A 242 11.42 30.74 59.15
N GLY A 243 11.77 31.86 59.78
CA GLY A 243 12.89 31.98 60.71
C GLY A 243 12.39 32.35 62.11
N ALA A 244 13.10 31.80 63.10
CA ALA A 244 13.23 32.17 64.51
C ALA A 244 12.03 31.96 65.45
N ALA A 245 12.18 31.02 66.40
CA ALA A 245 12.71 31.28 67.74
C ALA A 245 13.27 29.99 68.36
#